data_AF-U4L0W3-F1
#
_entry.id   AF-U4L0W3-F1
#
_cell.length_a   1.000
_cell.length_b   1.000
_cell.length_c   1.000
_cell.angle_alpha   90.00
_cell.angle_beta   90.00
_cell.angle_gamma   90.00
#
_symmetry.space_group_name_H-M   'P 1'
#
loop_
_entity.id
_entity.type
_entity.pdbx_description
1 polymer ?
#
loop_
_entity_poly.entity_id
_entity_poly.type
_entity_poly.pdbx_seq_one_letter_code
_entity_poly.pdbx_strand_id
1 'polypeptide(L)'
;MARLANSEQTEVVKRATPLQRFGEAYEIADATIYLLAETGSFVNGAVLVVDGGSWHKAGGTYEPYPEIVLGDEVVQGVKGMKSKL
;
A
#
# COMPACT_ATOMS: atom_id res chain seq x y z
N MET A 1 3.65 -16.67 7.08
CA MET A 1 2.87 -16.79 5.83
C MET A 1 3.55 -17.67 4.78
N ALA A 2 4.85 -17.50 4.51
CA ALA A 2 5.53 -18.22 3.41
C ALA A 2 5.49 -19.76 3.44
N ARG A 3 5.24 -20.39 4.60
CA ARG A 3 5.29 -21.86 4.73
C ARG A 3 3.99 -22.58 4.36
N LEU A 4 2.88 -21.85 4.21
CA LEU A 4 1.55 -22.43 3.95
C LEU A 4 0.88 -21.88 2.68
N ALA A 5 1.43 -20.83 2.07
CA ALA A 5 0.85 -20.20 0.90
C ALA A 5 1.36 -20.84 -0.40
N ASN A 6 0.47 -21.05 -1.38
CA ASN A 6 0.89 -21.35 -2.74
C ASN A 6 1.75 -20.18 -3.27
N SER A 7 2.84 -20.49 -3.97
CA SER A 7 3.72 -19.52 -4.62
C SER A 7 2.97 -18.56 -5.55
N GLU A 8 2.00 -19.05 -6.32
CA GLU A 8 1.20 -18.21 -7.23
C GLU A 8 0.30 -17.23 -6.45
N GLN A 9 -0.37 -17.72 -5.41
CA GLN A 9 -1.21 -16.89 -4.54
C GLN A 9 -0.36 -15.84 -3.80
N THR A 10 0.87 -16.18 -3.44
CA THR A 10 1.81 -15.27 -2.81
C THR A 10 2.16 -14.09 -3.72
N GLU A 11 2.41 -14.36 -5.00
CA GLU A 11 2.73 -13.30 -5.97
C GLU A 11 1.54 -12.38 -6.24
N VAL A 12 0.32 -12.93 -6.29
CA VAL A 12 -0.90 -12.13 -6.42
C VAL A 12 -1.05 -11.16 -5.23
N VAL A 13 -0.86 -11.65 -4.00
CA VAL A 13 -0.97 -10.81 -2.81
C VAL A 13 0.13 -9.75 -2.76
N LYS A 14 1.36 -10.09 -3.13
CA LYS A 14 2.43 -9.11 -3.25
C LYS A 14 2.07 -8.01 -4.25
N ARG A 15 1.60 -8.35 -5.44
CA ARG A 15 1.19 -7.37 -6.46
C ARG A 15 0.00 -6.50 -6.07
N ALA A 16 -0.82 -6.95 -5.12
CA ALA A 16 -1.88 -6.12 -4.55
C ALA A 16 -1.35 -5.02 -3.61
N THR A 17 -0.19 -5.24 -3.00
CA THR A 17 0.50 -4.26 -2.16
C THR A 17 1.39 -3.35 -3.02
N PRO A 18 1.31 -2.01 -2.92
CA PRO A 18 2.16 -1.11 -3.70
C PRO A 18 3.67 -1.32 -3.53
N LEU A 19 4.15 -1.68 -2.33
CA LEU A 19 5.56 -2.05 -2.11
C LEU A 19 5.95 -3.43 -2.67
N GLN A 20 5.00 -4.19 -3.23
CA GLN A 20 5.20 -5.49 -3.88
C GLN A 20 5.91 -6.55 -3.02
N ARG A 21 5.77 -6.44 -1.69
CA ARG A 21 6.30 -7.40 -0.73
C ARG A 21 5.42 -7.45 0.52
N PHE A 22 5.62 -8.51 1.30
CA PHE A 22 5.07 -8.54 2.64
C PHE A 22 5.85 -7.60 3.57
N GLY A 23 5.11 -7.02 4.51
CA GLY A 23 5.70 -6.35 5.65
C GLY A 23 6.32 -7.37 6.60
N GLU A 24 7.41 -6.98 7.24
CA GLU A 24 8.08 -7.73 8.29
C GLU A 24 7.72 -7.15 9.66
N ALA A 25 7.78 -7.97 10.72
CA ALA A 25 7.36 -7.55 12.06
C ALA A 25 8.16 -6.35 12.59
N TYR A 26 9.43 -6.20 12.19
CA TYR A 26 10.26 -5.09 12.63
C TYR A 26 9.80 -3.74 12.06
N GLU A 27 9.11 -3.71 10.93
CA GLU A 27 8.65 -2.44 10.34
C GLU A 27 7.55 -1.79 11.19
N ILE A 28 6.73 -2.60 11.85
CA ILE A 28 5.77 -2.13 12.86
C ILE A 28 6.52 -1.69 14.14
N ALA A 29 7.59 -2.40 14.51
CA ALA A 29 8.42 -2.04 15.66
C ALA A 29 9.12 -0.68 15.44
N ASP A 30 9.67 -0.44 14.25
CA ASP A 30 10.33 0.83 13.89
C ASP A 30 9.34 2.01 13.92
N ALA A 31 8.12 1.81 13.41
CA ALA A 31 7.06 2.81 13.53
C ALA A 31 6.70 3.11 14.99
N THR A 32 6.71 2.08 15.85
CA THR A 32 6.49 2.24 17.30
C THR A 32 7.64 2.99 17.96
N ILE A 33 8.89 2.69 17.58
CA ILE A 33 10.08 3.40 18.05
C ILE A 33 9.97 4.89 17.67
N TYR A 34 9.59 5.20 16.43
CA TYR A 34 9.37 6.58 15.99
C TYR A 34 8.37 7.32 16.87
N LEU A 35 7.21 6.70 17.16
CA LEU A 35 6.16 7.30 17.99
C LEU A 35 6.58 7.51 19.45
N LEU A 36 7.48 6.69 19.98
CA LEU A 36 7.97 6.78 21.37
C LEU A 36 9.27 7.56 21.51
N ALA A 37 9.97 7.83 20.41
CA ALA A 37 11.19 8.62 20.39
C ALA A 37 10.90 10.13 20.34
N GLU A 38 11.94 10.94 20.58
CA GLU A 38 11.85 12.41 20.47
C GLU A 38 11.36 12.87 19.10
N THR A 39 11.61 12.09 18.04
CA THR A 39 11.10 12.36 16.69
C THR A 39 9.57 12.39 16.60
N GLY A 40 8.88 11.69 17.51
CA GLY A 40 7.43 11.63 17.61
C GLY A 40 6.84 12.54 18.68
N SER A 41 7.64 13.41 19.34
CA SER A 41 7.21 14.11 20.57
C SER A 41 6.00 15.03 20.42
N PHE A 42 5.67 15.44 19.18
CA PHE A 42 4.48 16.23 18.87
C PHE A 42 3.44 15.51 18.01
N VAL A 43 3.59 14.19 17.80
CA VAL A 43 2.66 13.37 17.02
C VAL A 43 1.74 12.61 17.96
N ASN A 44 0.53 13.13 18.16
CA ASN A 44 -0.48 12.55 19.04
C ASN A 44 -1.86 12.54 18.37
N GLY A 45 -2.76 11.67 18.84
CA GLY A 45 -4.14 11.60 18.35
C GLY A 45 -4.31 11.10 16.91
N ALA A 46 -3.26 10.54 16.31
CA ALA A 46 -3.26 10.07 14.93
C ALA A 46 -3.07 8.55 14.83
N VAL A 47 -3.57 7.96 13.75
CA VAL A 47 -3.33 6.55 13.38
C VAL A 47 -2.24 6.51 12.31
N LEU A 48 -1.11 5.87 12.61
CA LEU A 48 -0.03 5.66 11.66
C LEU A 48 -0.23 4.32 10.95
N VAL A 49 -0.46 4.35 9.63
CA VAL A 49 -0.65 3.16 8.80
C VAL A 49 0.71 2.60 8.36
N VAL A 50 0.93 1.31 8.60
CA VAL A 50 2.18 0.60 8.27
C VAL A 50 1.84 -0.70 7.51
N ASP A 51 1.54 -0.58 6.22
CA ASP A 51 1.02 -1.71 5.42
C ASP A 51 1.53 -1.76 3.97
N GLY A 52 2.62 -1.04 3.69
CA GLY A 52 3.19 -0.94 2.35
C GLY A 52 2.30 -0.24 1.33
N GLY A 53 1.36 0.60 1.77
CA GLY A 53 0.47 1.41 0.93
C GLY A 53 -0.86 0.75 0.61
N SER A 54 -1.16 -0.41 1.21
CA SER A 54 -2.36 -1.19 0.93
C SER A 54 -3.66 -0.43 1.27
N TRP A 55 -3.64 0.39 2.32
CA TRP A 55 -4.77 1.19 2.77
C TRP A 55 -5.24 2.18 1.71
N HIS A 56 -4.30 2.72 0.91
CA HIS A 56 -4.63 3.63 -0.19
C HIS A 56 -5.31 2.91 -1.38
N LYS A 57 -5.31 1.57 -1.40
CA LYS A 57 -5.98 0.75 -2.41
C LYS A 57 -7.40 0.32 -2.02
N ALA A 58 -7.82 0.54 -0.77
CA ALA A 58 -9.10 0.03 -0.22
C ALA A 58 -10.39 0.60 -0.88
N GLY A 59 -10.26 1.48 -1.88
CA GLY A 59 -11.36 2.04 -2.67
C GLY A 59 -11.82 1.22 -3.90
N GLY A 60 -11.28 0.01 -4.14
CA GLY A 60 -11.95 -0.97 -4.99
C GLY A 60 -11.41 -1.19 -6.41
N THR A 61 -10.14 -0.91 -6.69
CA THR A 61 -9.54 -1.41 -7.94
C THR A 61 -8.89 -2.77 -7.68
N TYR A 62 -9.48 -3.83 -8.22
CA TYR A 62 -8.83 -5.14 -8.41
C TYR A 62 -7.73 -5.09 -9.46
N GLU A 63 -7.54 -3.93 -10.10
CA GLU A 63 -6.48 -3.70 -11.06
C GLU A 63 -5.09 -3.86 -10.41
N PRO A 64 -4.20 -4.63 -11.03
CA PRO A 64 -2.88 -4.93 -10.52
C PRO A 64 -2.01 -3.66 -10.43
N TYR A 65 -1.08 -3.66 -9.47
CA TYR A 65 -0.07 -2.62 -9.29
C TYR A 65 1.28 -3.13 -9.81
N PRO A 66 2.05 -2.31 -10.56
CA PRO A 66 1.89 -0.87 -10.77
C PRO A 66 1.11 -0.46 -12.02
N GLU A 67 0.51 -1.41 -12.74
CA GLU A 67 -0.08 -1.21 -14.07
C GLU A 67 -1.16 -0.12 -14.07
N ILE A 68 -2.00 -0.05 -13.04
CA ILE A 68 -3.00 1.02 -12.90
C ILE A 68 -2.40 2.45 -12.81
N VAL A 69 -1.14 2.59 -12.39
CA VAL A 69 -0.47 3.89 -12.25
C VAL A 69 0.42 4.19 -13.45
N LEU A 70 1.10 3.18 -13.98
CA LEU A 70 2.11 3.34 -15.03
C LEU A 70 1.58 3.04 -16.44
N GLY A 71 0.40 2.44 -16.56
CA GLY A 71 -0.21 2.16 -17.85
C GLY A 71 -0.61 3.44 -18.57
N ASP A 72 -0.45 3.45 -19.89
CA ASP A 72 -0.94 4.54 -20.76
C ASP A 72 -2.48 4.50 -20.91
N GLU A 73 -3.13 3.48 -20.34
CA GLU A 73 -4.57 3.30 -20.41
C GLU A 73 -5.30 4.27 -19.48
N VAL A 74 -6.28 4.98 -20.04
CA VAL A 74 -7.16 5.86 -19.28
C VAL A 74 -8.06 5.00 -18.39
N VAL A 75 -7.91 5.14 -17.07
CA VAL A 75 -8.81 4.50 -16.09
C VAL A 75 -10.24 4.97 -16.34
N GLN A 76 -11.08 4.07 -16.85
CA GLN A 76 -12.48 4.38 -17.13
C GLN A 76 -13.27 4.56 -15.82
N GLY A 77 -14.17 5.53 -15.78
CA GLY A 77 -15.03 5.79 -14.61
C GLY A 77 -14.56 6.88 -13.64
N VAL A 78 -13.43 7.55 -13.92
CA VAL A 78 -12.99 8.73 -13.14
C VAL A 78 -13.83 9.96 -13.54
N LYS A 79 -14.84 10.29 -12.72
CA LYS A 79 -15.67 11.49 -12.93
C LYS A 79 -14.80 12.75 -12.79
N GLY A 80 -14.44 13.38 -13.91
CA GLY A 80 -13.81 14.71 -13.94
C GLY A 80 -12.43 14.81 -14.60
N MET A 81 -11.92 13.75 -15.24
CA MET A 81 -10.72 13.87 -16.07
C MET A 81 -11.07 14.66 -17.33
N LYS A 82 -10.87 15.99 -17.28
CA LYS A 82 -10.95 16.83 -18.47
C LYS A 82 -9.83 16.41 -19.41
N SER A 83 -10.20 16.05 -20.63
CA SER A 83 -9.28 15.91 -21.76
C SER A 83 -8.28 17.06 -21.72
N LYS A 84 -6.98 16.75 -21.65
CA LYS A 84 -5.97 17.77 -21.86
C LYS A 84 -6.21 18.35 -23.26
N LEU A 85 -6.40 19.67 -23.31
CA LEU A 85 -6.36 20.46 -24.55
C LEU A 85 -5.00 20.30 -25.22
#